data_AF-A0A482T5G3-F1
#
_entry.id   AF-A0A482T5G3-F1
#
_cell.length_a   1.000
_cell.length_b   1.000
_cell.length_c   1.000
_cell.angle_alpha   90.00
_cell.angle_beta   90.00
_cell.angle_gamma   90.00
#
_symmetry.space_group_name_H-M   'P 1'
#
loop_
_entity.id
_entity.type
_entity.pdbx_description
1 polymer ?
#
loop_
_entity_poly.entity_id
_entity_poly.type
_entity_poly.pdbx_seq_one_letter_code
_entity_poly.pdbx_strand_id
1 'polypeptide(L)'
;MSAPTANKTEAYRRRKKHDARERLQRAAQYNVVIEEEPCESNSGNAKTPIEQVTTFVIPANFSLYRGQSVRVKIVDVGDSHALALAIAVLD
;
A
#
# COMPACT_ATOMS: atom_id res chain seq x y z
N MET A 1 -0.91 -22.38 -41.17
CA MET A 1 -0.88 -22.87 -39.78
C MET A 1 -0.89 -21.66 -38.87
N SER A 2 -2.02 -21.36 -38.22
CA SER A 2 -2.16 -20.15 -37.40
C SER A 2 -2.69 -20.55 -36.02
N ALA A 3 -1.80 -20.62 -35.02
CA ALA A 3 -2.21 -20.77 -33.62
C ALA A 3 -2.29 -19.38 -33.00
N PRO A 4 -3.48 -18.87 -32.63
CA PRO A 4 -3.60 -17.57 -32.00
C PRO A 4 -3.28 -17.68 -30.50
N THR A 5 -2.21 -17.00 -30.07
CA THR A 5 -2.17 -16.09 -28.90
C THR A 5 -2.95 -16.47 -27.62
N ALA A 6 -2.99 -17.73 -27.19
CA ALA A 6 -3.57 -18.09 -25.89
C ALA A 6 -2.77 -17.55 -24.67
N ASN A 7 -1.48 -17.24 -24.85
CA ASN A 7 -0.57 -16.96 -23.74
C ASN A 7 -0.66 -15.51 -23.19
N LYS A 8 -1.08 -14.52 -24.00
CA LYS A 8 -1.18 -13.11 -23.53
C LYS A 8 -2.40 -12.88 -22.63
N THR A 9 -3.48 -13.62 -22.84
CA THR A 9 -4.76 -13.40 -22.17
C THR A 9 -4.76 -13.87 -20.71
N GLU A 10 -4.05 -14.95 -20.40
CA GLU A 10 -3.94 -15.42 -19.00
C GLU A 10 -2.98 -14.56 -18.16
N ALA A 11 -1.86 -14.13 -18.74
CA ALA A 11 -0.93 -13.23 -18.06
C ALA A 11 -1.60 -11.89 -17.69
N TYR A 12 -2.48 -11.38 -18.55
CA TYR A 12 -3.29 -10.18 -18.29
C TYR A 12 -4.31 -10.39 -17.16
N ARG A 13 -5.00 -11.55 -17.12
CA ARG A 13 -5.92 -11.88 -16.01
C ARG A 13 -5.22 -12.09 -14.67
N ARG A 14 -4.02 -12.69 -14.66
CA ARG A 14 -3.24 -12.87 -13.43
C ARG A 14 -2.68 -11.54 -12.89
N ARG A 15 -2.31 -10.59 -13.77
CA ARG A 15 -1.88 -9.24 -13.36
C ARG A 15 -3.01 -8.45 -12.68
N LYS A 16 -4.26 -8.59 -13.14
CA LYS A 16 -5.41 -7.92 -12.50
C LYS A 16 -5.62 -8.31 -11.03
N LYS A 17 -5.37 -9.56 -10.65
CA LYS A 17 -5.59 -10.05 -9.27
C LYS A 17 -4.72 -9.38 -8.19
N HIS A 18 -3.67 -8.68 -8.59
CA HIS A 18 -2.74 -7.99 -7.69
C HIS A 18 -2.77 -6.46 -7.83
N ASP A 19 -3.70 -5.91 -8.62
CA ASP A 19 -3.79 -4.46 -8.76
C ASP A 19 -4.29 -3.85 -7.44
N ALA A 20 -3.41 -3.09 -6.78
CA ALA A 20 -3.74 -2.42 -5.52
C ALA A 20 -4.94 -1.47 -5.67
N ARG A 21 -5.23 -0.98 -6.89
CA ARG A 21 -6.36 -0.10 -7.19
C ARG A 21 -7.72 -0.78 -7.11
N GLU A 22 -7.77 -2.11 -7.14
CA GLU A 22 -9.03 -2.85 -6.92
C GLU A 22 -9.36 -2.96 -5.43
N ARG A 23 -8.40 -2.73 -4.53
CA ARG A 23 -8.54 -2.90 -3.07
C ARG A 23 -8.55 -1.58 -2.33
N LEU A 24 -7.62 -0.69 -2.67
CA LEU A 24 -7.45 0.59 -2.00
C LEU A 24 -7.97 1.73 -2.87
N GLN A 25 -8.60 2.70 -2.23
CA GLN A 25 -9.09 3.90 -2.87
C GLN A 25 -8.39 5.13 -2.32
N ARG A 26 -8.03 6.07 -3.19
CA ARG A 26 -7.49 7.37 -2.76
C ARG A 26 -8.49 8.07 -1.83
N ALA A 27 -7.95 8.81 -0.86
CA ALA A 27 -8.66 9.50 0.22
C ALA A 27 -9.38 8.61 1.25
N ALA A 28 -9.45 7.29 1.05
CA ALA A 28 -9.91 6.36 2.08
C ALA A 28 -8.99 6.41 3.32
N GLN A 29 -9.58 6.17 4.49
CA GLN A 29 -8.86 6.17 5.76
C GLN A 29 -8.90 4.79 6.39
N TYR A 30 -7.78 4.41 7.00
CA TYR A 30 -7.61 3.12 7.65
C TYR A 30 -6.93 3.33 9.00
N ASN A 31 -7.36 2.56 9.99
CA ASN A 31 -6.60 2.39 11.22
C ASN A 31 -5.69 1.18 11.02
N VAL A 32 -4.39 1.35 11.19
CA VAL A 32 -3.36 0.35 10.89
C VAL A 32 -2.37 0.27 12.04
N VAL A 33 -1.67 -0.86 12.12
CA VAL A 33 -0.52 -1.03 13.00
C VAL A 33 0.74 -0.95 12.15
N ILE A 34 1.70 -0.12 12.54
CA ILE A 34 2.96 0.01 11.82
C ILE A 34 3.78 -1.28 12.01
N GLU A 35 4.18 -1.93 10.92
CA GLU A 35 4.99 -3.15 10.98
C GLU A 35 6.48 -2.87 10.90
N GLU A 36 6.88 -1.85 10.14
CA GLU A 36 8.26 -1.38 10.02
C GLU A 36 8.32 0.14 10.18
N GLU A 37 9.30 0.58 10.96
CA GLU A 37 9.54 1.99 11.27
C GLU A 37 10.07 2.76 10.05
N PRO A 38 9.96 4.11 10.05
CA PRO A 38 10.64 4.96 9.09
C PRO A 38 12.15 4.66 9.04
N CYS A 39 12.64 4.33 7.85
CA CYS A 39 14.06 4.06 7.64
C CYS A 39 14.52 4.59 6.27
N GLU A 40 15.82 4.78 6.10
CA GLU A 40 16.40 5.31 4.85
C GLU A 40 16.06 4.44 3.63
N SER A 41 16.02 3.12 3.78
CA SER A 41 15.66 2.20 2.69
C SER A 41 14.22 2.34 2.22
N ASN A 42 13.32 2.85 3.08
CA ASN A 42 11.93 3.15 2.74
C ASN A 42 11.72 4.65 2.42
N SER A 43 12.80 5.38 2.12
CA SER A 43 12.77 6.83 1.88
C SER A 43 12.19 7.62 3.06
N GLY A 44 12.44 7.17 4.29
CA GLY A 44 11.91 7.80 5.50
C GLY A 44 10.43 7.52 5.78
N ASN A 45 9.83 6.54 5.10
CA ASN A 45 8.44 6.13 5.34
C ASN A 45 8.38 4.88 6.22
N ALA A 46 7.37 4.82 7.08
CA ALA A 46 6.99 3.58 7.75
C ALA A 46 6.32 2.64 6.74
N LYS A 47 6.18 1.36 7.09
CA LYS A 47 5.54 0.36 6.22
C LYS A 47 4.57 -0.51 7.00
N THR A 48 3.44 -0.79 6.36
CA THR A 48 2.40 -1.68 6.88
C THR A 48 1.53 -2.21 5.72
N PRO A 49 0.98 -3.43 5.80
CA PRO A 49 0.01 -3.91 4.82
C PRO A 49 -1.39 -3.35 5.10
N ILE A 50 -2.09 -2.92 4.04
CA ILE A 50 -3.52 -2.59 4.09
C ILE A 50 -4.22 -3.44 3.03
N GLU A 51 -5.16 -4.28 3.44
CA GLU A 51 -5.86 -5.22 2.52
C GLU A 51 -4.90 -6.09 1.68
N GLN A 52 -3.79 -6.50 2.29
CA GLN A 52 -2.68 -7.25 1.67
C GLN A 52 -1.88 -6.47 0.60
N VAL A 53 -2.09 -5.15 0.50
CA VAL A 53 -1.26 -4.25 -0.32
C VAL A 53 -0.18 -3.64 0.57
N THR A 54 1.09 -3.75 0.16
CA THR A 54 2.19 -3.05 0.83
C THR A 54 1.94 -1.54 0.77
N THR A 55 1.83 -0.89 1.93
CA THR A 55 1.57 0.54 2.02
C THR A 55 2.71 1.23 2.74
N PHE A 56 3.27 2.25 2.10
CA PHE A 56 4.23 3.16 2.70
C PHE A 56 3.49 4.30 3.37
N VAL A 57 3.83 4.58 4.62
CA VAL A 57 3.17 5.58 5.46
C VAL A 57 4.13 6.74 5.68
N ILE A 58 3.76 7.90 5.15
CA ILE A 58 4.46 9.16 5.35
C ILE A 58 4.18 9.64 6.79
N PRO A 59 5.21 9.86 7.62
CA PRO A 59 5.02 10.17 9.05
C PRO A 59 4.31 11.50 9.35
N ALA A 60 4.37 12.50 8.46
CA ALA A 60 3.61 13.75 8.56
C ALA A 60 3.69 14.46 9.94
N ASN A 61 4.91 14.67 10.45
CA ASN A 61 5.22 15.22 11.79
C ASN A 61 4.95 14.28 12.98
N PHE A 62 4.51 13.05 12.75
CA PHE A 62 4.44 12.01 13.78
C PHE A 62 5.74 11.20 13.81
N SER A 63 6.18 10.82 15.01
CA SER A 63 7.20 9.77 15.17
C SER A 63 6.48 8.41 15.15
N LEU A 64 6.69 7.64 14.09
CA LEU A 64 6.05 6.34 13.89
C LEU A 64 6.96 5.20 14.36
N TYR A 65 6.44 4.32 15.20
CA TYR A 65 7.17 3.17 15.76
C TYR A 65 6.50 1.84 15.42
N ARG A 66 7.26 0.76 15.43
CA ARG A 66 6.74 -0.58 15.17
C ARG A 66 5.75 -0.97 16.27
N GLY A 67 4.60 -1.49 15.86
CA GLY A 67 3.50 -1.86 16.76
C GLY A 67 2.57 -0.70 17.13
N GLN A 68 2.87 0.53 16.69
CA GLN A 68 2.03 1.69 16.97
C GLN A 68 0.76 1.67 16.11
N SER A 69 -0.38 1.94 16.72
CA SER A 69 -1.65 2.13 16.01
C SER A 69 -1.74 3.56 15.47
N VAL A 70 -2.05 3.71 14.19
CA VAL A 70 -2.05 4.99 13.49
C VAL A 70 -3.25 5.03 12.55
N ARG A 71 -3.92 6.18 12.46
CA ARG A 71 -4.86 6.45 11.39
C ARG A 71 -4.12 7.04 10.21
N VAL A 72 -4.30 6.43 9.04
CA VAL A 72 -3.68 6.84 7.79
C VAL A 72 -4.74 7.16 6.74
N LYS A 73 -4.40 8.05 5.80
CA LYS A 73 -5.22 8.36 4.63
C LYS A 73 -4.45 7.99 3.37
N ILE A 74 -5.06 7.21 2.48
CA ILE A 74 -4.46 6.86 1.18
C ILE A 74 -4.33 8.14 0.34
N VAL A 75 -3.11 8.45 -0.08
CA VAL A 75 -2.81 9.59 -0.97
C VAL A 75 -2.52 9.12 -2.38
N ASP A 76 -1.98 7.91 -2.55
CA ASP A 76 -1.74 7.32 -3.86
C ASP A 76 -1.87 5.79 -3.86
N VAL A 77 -2.23 5.22 -5.01
CA VAL A 77 -2.34 3.78 -5.23
C VAL A 77 -1.66 3.43 -6.55
N GLY A 78 -0.48 2.82 -6.44
CA GLY A 78 0.28 2.28 -7.56
C GLY A 78 -0.24 0.91 -7.99
N ASP A 79 0.52 0.23 -8.84
CA ASP A 79 0.11 -1.08 -9.35
C ASP A 79 0.31 -2.22 -8.32
N SER A 80 1.30 -2.08 -7.42
CA SER A 80 1.69 -3.13 -6.45
C SER A 80 1.75 -2.65 -4.99
N HIS A 81 1.65 -1.35 -4.76
CA HIS A 81 1.79 -0.72 -3.46
C HIS A 81 0.92 0.53 -3.38
N ALA A 82 0.70 1.02 -2.17
CA ALA A 82 0.04 2.29 -1.92
C ALA A 82 0.92 3.22 -1.09
N LEU A 83 0.57 4.50 -1.15
CA LEU A 83 1.16 5.54 -0.34
C LEU A 83 0.05 6.15 0.53
N ALA A 84 0.32 6.27 1.82
CA ALA A 84 -0.59 6.82 2.79
C ALA A 84 0.09 7.91 3.62
N LEU A 85 -0.70 8.86 4.11
CA LEU A 85 -0.26 9.90 5.03
C LEU A 85 -0.77 9.56 6.42
N ALA A 86 0.11 9.56 7.43
CA ALA A 86 -0.32 9.50 8.81
C ALA A 86 -1.08 10.78 9.17
N ILE A 87 -2.27 10.65 9.76
CA ILE A 87 -3.12 11.79 10.14
C ILE A 87 -3.44 11.82 11.64
N ALA A 88 -3.26 10.70 12.36
CA ALA A 88 -3.32 10.64 13.81
C ALA A 88 -2.61 9.39 14.35
N VAL A 89 -1.97 9.48 15.52
CA VAL A 89 -1.60 8.32 16.33
C VAL A 89 -2.79 7.93 17.20
N LEU A 90 -3.06 6.64 17.33
CA LEU A 90 -4.15 6.09 18.13
C LEU A 90 -3.55 5.39 19.35
N ASP A 91 -3.96 5.81 20.55
CA ASP A 91 -3.57 5.20 21.82
C ASP A 91 -4.20 3.81 22.03
#